data_AF-A0A8S1KYG0-F1
#
_entry.id   AF-A0A8S1KYG0-F1
#
_cell.length_a   1.000
_cell.length_b   1.000
_cell.length_c   1.000
_cell.angle_alpha   90.00
_cell.angle_beta   90.00
_cell.angle_gamma   90.00
#
_symmetry.space_group_name_H-M   'P 1'
#
loop_
_entity.id
_entity.type
_entity.pdbx_description
1 polymer ?
#
loop_
_entity_poly.entity_id
_entity_poly.type
_entity_poly.pdbx_seq_one_letter_code
_entity_poly.pdbx_strand_id
1 'polypeptide(L)'
;MNLKIECQGLEFNFEEVYSLEELKLRLQSTEPSFILESLSYQDEEEDIITLANENDFSCLSTNTQFTIQAQGKYDQEWAQKEFKRNLRLIKRIAQKIKQLKEKQKNNLIKERILLRKVNKNLITIETDLRNRQRNQYYQIVN
;
A
#
# COMPACT_ATOMS: atom_id res chain seq x y z
N MET A 1 12.01 -7.80 26.91
CA MET A 1 13.40 -7.57 26.44
C MET A 1 13.35 -6.98 25.03
N ASN A 2 14.34 -6.16 24.65
CA ASN A 2 14.47 -5.67 23.27
C ASN A 2 15.49 -6.53 22.52
N LEU A 3 15.09 -7.05 21.37
CA LEU A 3 15.88 -8.00 20.59
C LEU A 3 16.11 -7.48 19.18
N LYS A 4 17.36 -7.55 18.74
CA LYS A 4 17.72 -7.40 17.34
C LYS A 4 17.87 -8.78 16.73
N ILE A 5 17.13 -9.06 15.66
CA ILE A 5 17.19 -10.32 14.93
C ILE A 5 17.72 -10.06 13.53
N GLU A 6 18.78 -10.77 13.15
CA GLU A 6 19.27 -10.80 11.79
C GLU A 6 18.81 -12.09 11.11
N CYS A 7 18.15 -11.97 9.96
CA CYS A 7 17.64 -13.07 9.17
C CYS A 7 17.98 -12.83 7.69
N GLN A 8 18.85 -13.68 7.11
CA GLN A 8 19.22 -13.61 5.69
C GLN A 8 19.68 -12.20 5.20
N GLY A 9 20.37 -11.45 6.07
CA GLY A 9 20.84 -10.08 5.78
C GLY A 9 19.79 -8.99 5.99
N LEU A 10 18.61 -9.33 6.52
CA LEU A 10 17.61 -8.38 7.00
C LEU A 10 17.67 -8.28 8.52
N GLU A 11 17.55 -7.06 9.03
CA GLU A 11 17.54 -6.80 10.47
C GLU A 11 16.13 -6.41 10.92
N PHE A 12 15.64 -7.08 11.98
CA PHE A 12 14.37 -6.83 12.62
C PHE A 12 14.59 -6.47 14.08
N ASN A 13 13.95 -5.41 14.54
CA ASN A 13 13.99 -5.02 15.95
C ASN A 13 12.63 -5.34 16.58
N PHE A 14 12.64 -6.17 17.62
CA PHE A 14 11.46 -6.50 18.40
C PHE A 14 11.60 -5.92 19.80
N GLU A 15 10.67 -5.05 20.16
CA GLU A 15 10.57 -4.51 21.52
C GLU A 15 9.62 -5.39 22.35
N GLU A 16 9.89 -5.45 23.66
CA GLU A 16 9.02 -6.12 24.62
C GLU A 16 8.67 -7.56 24.23
N VAL A 17 9.69 -8.38 23.95
CA VAL A 17 9.54 -9.82 23.78
C VAL A 17 9.63 -10.49 25.16
N TYR A 18 8.67 -11.36 25.46
CA TYR A 18 8.51 -12.01 26.77
C TYR A 18 8.77 -13.53 26.75
N SER A 19 8.65 -14.19 25.60
CA SER A 19 8.96 -15.62 25.45
C SER A 19 9.55 -15.98 24.09
N LEU A 20 10.18 -17.16 24.01
CA LEU A 20 10.70 -17.71 22.76
C LEU A 20 9.55 -18.02 21.79
N GLU A 21 8.44 -18.54 22.28
CA GLU A 21 7.26 -18.80 21.44
C GLU A 21 6.69 -17.51 20.84
N GLU A 22 6.57 -16.46 21.64
CA GLU A 22 6.15 -15.14 21.16
C GLU A 22 7.10 -14.61 20.09
N LEU A 23 8.41 -14.73 20.32
CA LEU A 23 9.41 -14.31 19.33
C LEU A 23 9.23 -15.01 18.00
N LYS A 24 9.07 -16.33 18.02
CA LYS A 24 8.86 -17.14 16.80
C LYS A 24 7.60 -16.71 16.06
N LEU A 25 6.50 -16.46 16.77
CA LEU A 25 5.24 -15.98 16.20
C LEU A 25 5.39 -14.59 15.58
N ARG A 26 6.04 -13.65 16.28
CA ARG A 26 6.27 -12.29 15.77
C ARG A 26 7.19 -12.30 14.54
N LEU A 27 8.22 -13.14 14.53
CA LEU A 27 9.11 -13.31 13.38
C LEU A 27 8.34 -13.86 12.17
N GLN A 28 7.54 -14.92 12.36
CA GLN A 28 6.71 -15.50 11.31
C GLN A 28 5.63 -14.53 10.80
N SER A 29 5.08 -13.67 11.66
CA SER A 29 4.16 -12.61 11.25
C SER A 29 4.85 -11.55 10.40
N THR A 30 6.09 -11.21 10.73
CA THR A 30 6.82 -10.11 10.06
C THR A 30 7.36 -10.56 8.72
N GLU A 31 7.87 -11.80 8.65
CA GLU A 31 8.35 -12.41 7.42
C GLU A 31 7.70 -13.79 7.21
N PRO A 32 6.45 -13.84 6.69
CA PRO A 32 5.69 -15.09 6.55
C PRO A 32 6.27 -16.04 5.50
N SER A 33 7.11 -15.52 4.61
CA SER A 33 7.81 -16.32 3.62
C SER A 33 9.01 -17.06 4.21
N PHE A 34 9.39 -16.77 5.46
CA PHE A 34 10.53 -17.38 6.12
C PHE A 34 10.08 -18.47 7.10
N ILE A 35 10.51 -19.69 6.85
CA ILE A 35 10.35 -20.83 7.75
C ILE A 35 11.58 -20.87 8.64
N LEU A 36 11.40 -20.45 9.89
CA LEU A 36 12.43 -20.50 10.92
C LEU A 36 12.83 -21.96 11.22
N GLU A 37 14.13 -22.25 11.14
CA GLU A 37 14.71 -23.55 11.52
C GLU A 37 15.42 -23.47 12.87
N SER A 38 16.21 -22.41 13.09
CA SER A 38 16.93 -22.20 14.34
C SER A 38 17.13 -20.72 14.64
N LEU A 39 17.28 -20.42 15.92
CA LEU A 39 17.70 -19.12 16.41
C LEU A 39 18.98 -19.32 17.21
N SER A 40 20.01 -18.53 16.92
CA SER A 40 21.26 -18.57 17.67
C SER A 40 21.74 -17.17 18.02
N TYR A 41 22.54 -17.04 19.07
CA TYR A 41 23.22 -15.81 19.41
C TYR A 41 24.66 -16.13 19.79
N GLN A 42 25.51 -15.11 19.72
CA GLN A 42 26.88 -15.19 20.21
C GLN A 42 26.90 -14.63 21.64
N ASP A 43 27.46 -15.38 22.58
CA ASP A 43 27.59 -14.94 23.97
C ASP A 43 28.88 -14.13 24.21
N GLU A 44 29.18 -13.83 25.47
CA GLU A 44 30.37 -13.06 25.88
C GLU A 44 31.69 -13.82 25.67
N GLU A 45 31.63 -15.16 25.62
CA GLU A 45 32.79 -16.03 25.42
C GLU A 45 33.03 -16.33 23.93
N GLU A 46 32.31 -15.64 23.05
CA GLU A 46 32.27 -15.84 21.60
C GLU A 46 31.66 -17.18 21.16
N ASP A 47 31.00 -17.89 22.06
CA ASP A 47 30.33 -19.16 21.78
C ASP A 47 28.98 -18.95 21.11
N ILE A 48 28.66 -19.82 20.15
CA ILE A 48 27.39 -19.79 19.43
C ILE A 48 26.38 -20.66 20.19
N ILE A 49 25.43 -19.99 20.86
CA ILE A 49 24.36 -20.64 21.61
C ILE A 49 23.11 -20.72 20.73
N THR A 50 22.52 -21.91 20.63
CA THR A 50 21.24 -22.13 19.93
C THR A 50 20.09 -22.10 20.93
N LEU A 51 19.05 -21.29 20.65
CA LEU A 51 17.83 -21.19 21.44
C LEU A 51 16.88 -22.34 21.11
N ALA A 52 17.01 -23.45 21.84
CA ALA A 52 16.15 -24.61 21.67
C ALA A 52 14.89 -24.53 22.53
N ASN A 53 14.99 -23.94 23.73
CA ASN A 53 13.92 -23.90 24.72
C ASN A 53 13.82 -22.52 25.44
N GLU A 54 12.80 -22.37 26.29
CA GLU A 54 12.54 -21.12 27.05
C GLU A 54 13.60 -20.81 28.10
N ASN A 55 14.33 -21.82 28.61
CA ASN A 55 15.43 -21.58 29.55
C ASN A 55 16.60 -20.91 28.82
N ASP A 56 16.94 -21.38 27.62
CA ASP A 56 17.99 -20.77 26.78
C ASP A 56 17.62 -19.32 26.43
N PHE A 57 16.32 -19.06 26.20
CA PHE A 57 15.80 -17.72 25.96
C PHE A 57 15.87 -16.83 27.20
N SER A 58 15.63 -17.37 28.39
CA SER A 58 15.72 -16.61 29.64
C SER A 58 17.15 -16.13 29.91
N CYS A 59 18.16 -16.90 29.50
CA CYS A 59 19.57 -16.51 29.58
C CYS A 59 19.94 -15.30 28.69
N LEU A 60 19.14 -14.99 27.65
CA LEU A 60 19.35 -13.77 26.86
C LEU A 60 19.01 -12.50 27.64
N SER A 61 18.04 -12.59 28.56
CA SER A 61 17.46 -11.43 29.26
C SER A 61 18.41 -10.74 30.24
N THR A 62 19.53 -11.37 30.57
CA THR A 62 20.52 -10.84 31.51
C THR A 62 21.55 -9.90 30.88
N ASN A 63 21.63 -9.84 29.54
CA ASN A 63 22.67 -9.10 28.82
C ASN A 63 22.09 -8.07 27.83
N THR A 64 22.80 -6.96 27.64
CA THR A 64 22.16 -5.70 27.20
C THR A 64 22.09 -5.49 25.69
N GLN A 65 22.86 -6.22 24.86
CA GLN A 65 22.77 -6.11 23.39
C GLN A 65 23.19 -7.41 22.69
N PHE A 66 22.23 -8.26 22.36
CA PHE A 66 22.45 -9.42 21.49
C PHE A 66 21.81 -9.22 20.13
N THR A 67 22.55 -9.63 19.09
CA THR A 67 21.97 -9.90 17.78
C THR A 67 21.69 -11.39 17.69
N ILE A 68 20.42 -11.76 17.60
CA ILE A 68 20.01 -13.14 17.38
C ILE A 68 20.04 -13.40 15.87
N GLN A 69 20.79 -14.39 15.45
CA GLN A 69 20.77 -14.88 14.08
C GLN A 69 19.64 -15.90 13.91
N ALA A 70 18.72 -15.59 13.00
CA ALA A 70 17.68 -16.50 12.57
C ALA A 70 18.13 -17.23 11.30
N GLN A 71 18.23 -18.55 11.40
CA GLN A 71 18.46 -19.41 10.25
C GLN A 71 17.16 -20.11 9.86
N GLY A 72 16.98 -20.27 8.56
CA GLY A 72 15.76 -20.87 8.06
C GLY A 72 15.71 -20.89 6.55
N LYS A 73 14.61 -21.43 6.05
CA LYS A 73 14.36 -21.66 4.63
C LYS A 73 13.26 -20.76 4.12
N TYR A 74 13.34 -20.47 2.83
CA TYR A 74 12.30 -19.74 2.14
C TYR A 74 11.13 -20.67 1.79
N ASP A 75 9.92 -20.29 2.20
CA ASP A 75 8.68 -20.95 1.84
C ASP A 75 8.32 -20.62 0.38
N GLN A 76 8.79 -21.49 -0.52
CA GLN A 76 8.49 -21.38 -1.94
C GLN A 76 6.99 -21.50 -2.24
N GLU A 77 6.24 -22.30 -1.49
CA GLU A 77 4.80 -22.45 -1.73
C GLU A 77 4.04 -21.18 -1.37
N TRP A 78 4.35 -20.60 -0.21
CA TRP A 78 3.77 -19.34 0.23
C TRP A 78 4.07 -18.24 -0.79
N ALA A 79 5.33 -18.11 -1.20
CA ALA A 79 5.75 -17.10 -2.17
C ALA A 79 5.01 -17.22 -3.51
N GLN A 80 4.85 -18.45 -4.02
CA GLN A 80 4.08 -18.69 -5.24
C GLN A 80 2.60 -18.35 -5.09
N LYS A 81 1.99 -18.68 -3.94
CA LYS A 81 0.58 -18.36 -3.65
C LYS A 81 0.40 -16.83 -3.59
N GLU A 82 1.31 -16.14 -2.91
CA GLU A 82 1.24 -14.68 -2.75
C GLU A 82 1.50 -13.95 -4.07
N PHE A 83 2.46 -14.40 -4.87
CA PHE A 83 2.68 -13.88 -6.23
C PHE A 83 1.42 -14.01 -7.10
N LYS A 84 0.76 -15.17 -7.09
CA LYS A 84 -0.51 -15.37 -7.83
C LYS A 84 -1.62 -14.44 -7.32
N ARG A 85 -1.70 -14.20 -6.01
CA ARG A 85 -2.66 -13.27 -5.40
C ARG A 85 -2.40 -11.83 -5.85
N ASN A 86 -1.15 -11.39 -5.80
CA ASN A 86 -0.72 -10.06 -6.21
C ASN A 86 -0.98 -9.83 -7.70
N LEU A 87 -0.69 -10.80 -8.57
CA LEU A 87 -1.04 -10.73 -9.99
C LEU A 87 -2.54 -10.53 -10.22
N ARG A 88 -3.41 -11.22 -9.46
CA ARG A 88 -4.87 -11.04 -9.56
C ARG A 88 -5.30 -9.64 -9.13
N LEU A 89 -4.70 -9.10 -8.06
CA LEU A 89 -4.97 -7.75 -7.59
C LEU A 89 -4.54 -6.71 -8.62
N ILE A 90 -3.34 -6.82 -9.17
CA ILE A 90 -2.82 -5.93 -10.23
C ILE A 90 -3.77 -5.93 -11.43
N LYS A 91 -4.25 -7.09 -11.89
CA LYS A 91 -5.23 -7.18 -12.99
C LYS A 91 -6.53 -6.45 -12.66
N ARG A 92 -7.06 -6.60 -11.45
CA ARG A 92 -8.28 -5.89 -11.00
C ARG A 92 -8.08 -4.38 -10.94
N ILE A 93 -6.93 -3.92 -10.44
CA ILE A 93 -6.57 -2.49 -10.38
C ILE A 93 -6.48 -1.93 -11.80
N ALA A 94 -5.80 -2.61 -12.72
CA ALA A 94 -5.70 -2.21 -14.12
C ALA A 94 -7.08 -2.06 -14.79
N GLN A 95 -8.01 -2.98 -14.51
CA GLN A 95 -9.40 -2.89 -14.98
C GLN A 95 -10.12 -1.66 -14.42
N LYS A 96 -10.01 -1.39 -13.11
CA LYS A 96 -10.60 -0.18 -12.50
C LYS A 96 -10.05 1.11 -13.12
N ILE A 97 -8.72 1.18 -13.34
CA ILE A 97 -8.08 2.34 -13.98
C ILE A 97 -8.64 2.54 -15.40
N LYS A 98 -8.80 1.47 -16.19
CA LYS A 98 -9.39 1.56 -17.53
C LYS A 98 -10.81 2.11 -17.49
N GLN A 99 -11.65 1.61 -16.60
CA GLN A 99 -13.02 2.09 -16.42
C GLN A 99 -13.08 3.57 -16.00
N LEU A 100 -12.19 4.01 -15.11
CA LEU A 100 -12.11 5.41 -14.70
C LEU A 100 -11.72 6.33 -15.87
N LYS A 101 -10.78 5.91 -16.73
CA LYS A 101 -10.39 6.66 -17.93
C LYS A 101 -11.56 6.80 -18.91
N GLU A 102 -12.33 5.73 -19.13
CA GLU A 102 -13.53 5.77 -19.97
C GLU A 102 -14.60 6.72 -19.40
N LYS A 103 -14.84 6.66 -18.08
CA LYS A 103 -15.77 7.56 -17.40
C LYS A 103 -15.35 9.03 -17.51
N GLN A 104 -14.07 9.33 -17.31
CA GLN A 104 -13.53 10.68 -17.49
C GLN A 104 -13.74 11.21 -18.91
N LYS A 105 -13.44 10.38 -19.93
CA LYS A 105 -13.67 10.75 -21.34
C LYS A 105 -15.15 11.08 -21.60
N ASN A 106 -16.06 10.26 -21.08
CA ASN A 106 -17.50 10.49 -21.23
C ASN A 106 -17.98 11.77 -20.54
N ASN A 107 -17.44 12.08 -19.35
CA ASN A 107 -17.76 13.32 -18.64
C ASN A 107 -17.31 14.55 -19.44
N LEU A 108 -16.07 14.55 -19.97
CA LEU A 108 -15.58 15.64 -20.82
C LEU A 108 -16.44 15.86 -22.06
N ILE A 109 -16.95 14.78 -22.68
CA ILE A 109 -17.87 14.89 -23.83
C ILE A 109 -19.20 15.54 -23.39
N LYS A 110 -19.76 15.11 -22.26
CA LYS A 110 -21.01 15.68 -21.72
C LYS A 110 -20.86 17.16 -21.39
N GLU A 111 -19.76 17.55 -20.76
CA GLU A 111 -19.44 18.95 -20.45
C GLU A 111 -19.34 19.79 -21.73
N ARG A 112 -18.65 19.29 -22.77
CA ARG A 112 -18.57 19.97 -24.07
C ARG A 112 -19.94 20.16 -24.73
N ILE A 113 -20.81 19.15 -24.67
CA ILE A 113 -22.18 19.24 -25.20
C ILE A 113 -22.97 20.30 -24.43
N LEU A 114 -22.84 20.32 -23.09
CA LEU A 114 -23.52 21.28 -22.23
C LEU A 114 -23.06 22.71 -22.54
N LEU A 115 -21.75 22.94 -22.64
CA LEU A 115 -21.18 24.24 -23.02
C LEU A 115 -21.69 24.73 -24.37
N ARG A 116 -21.78 23.84 -25.38
CA ARG A 116 -22.36 24.20 -26.68
C ARG A 116 -23.83 24.62 -26.58
N LYS A 117 -24.62 23.95 -25.73
CA LYS A 117 -26.02 24.32 -25.49
C LYS A 117 -26.14 25.68 -24.80
N VAL A 118 -25.32 25.93 -23.78
CA VAL A 118 -25.29 27.23 -23.08
C VAL A 118 -24.90 28.35 -24.03
N ASN A 119 -23.84 28.16 -24.82
CA ASN A 119 -23.40 29.16 -25.81
C ASN A 119 -24.46 29.43 -26.87
N LYS A 120 -25.15 28.40 -27.35
CA LYS A 120 -26.28 28.58 -28.28
C LYS A 120 -27.39 29.42 -27.66
N ASN A 121 -27.75 29.14 -26.41
CA ASN A 121 -28.78 29.89 -25.69
C ASN A 121 -28.38 31.35 -25.48
N LEU A 122 -27.12 31.62 -25.12
CA LEU A 122 -26.57 32.97 -24.98
C LEU A 122 -26.67 33.76 -26.29
N ILE A 123 -26.29 33.16 -27.41
CA ILE A 123 -26.40 33.79 -28.73
C ILE A 123 -27.86 34.16 -29.04
N THR A 124 -28.83 33.27 -28.79
CA THR A 124 -30.25 33.59 -29.00
C THR A 124 -30.71 34.77 -28.16
N ILE A 125 -30.31 34.83 -26.88
CA ILE A 125 -30.69 35.94 -25.99
C ILE A 125 -30.10 37.27 -26.50
N GLU A 126 -28.83 37.27 -26.92
CA GLU A 126 -28.18 38.46 -27.48
C GLU A 126 -28.86 38.93 -28.78
N THR A 127 -29.22 38.00 -29.68
CA THR A 127 -29.92 38.35 -30.91
C THR A 127 -31.33 38.90 -30.65
N ASP A 128 -32.05 38.31 -29.70
CA ASP A 128 -33.38 38.80 -29.30
C ASP A 128 -33.32 40.20 -28.69
N LEU A 129 -32.32 40.46 -27.83
CA LEU A 129 -32.07 41.79 -27.26
C LEU A 129 -31.79 42.83 -28.34
N ARG A 130 -30.91 42.53 -29.31
CA ARG A 130 -30.61 43.43 -30.43
C ARG A 130 -31.85 43.72 -31.29
N ASN A 131 -32.67 42.71 -31.55
CA ASN A 131 -33.91 42.87 -32.31
C ASN A 131 -34.92 43.76 -31.58
N ARG A 132 -35.06 43.61 -30.25
CA ARG A 132 -35.91 44.49 -29.43
C ARG A 132 -35.42 45.94 -29.44
N GLN A 133 -34.12 46.16 -29.31
CA GLN A 133 -33.53 47.51 -29.39
C GLN A 133 -33.80 48.14 -30.76
N ARG A 134 -33.58 47.41 -31.86
CA ARG A 134 -33.90 47.91 -33.21
C ARG A 134 -35.38 48.29 -33.35
N ASN A 135 -36.30 47.45 -32.87
CA ASN A 135 -37.73 47.75 -32.93
C ASN A 135 -38.11 49.00 -32.13
N GLN A 136 -37.48 49.23 -30.97
CA GLN A 136 -37.66 50.47 -30.21
C GLN A 136 -37.15 51.69 -30.98
N TYR A 137 -35.99 51.60 -31.63
CA TYR A 137 -35.47 52.69 -32.47
C TYR A 137 -36.42 53.02 -33.63
N TYR A 138 -36.98 52.01 -34.32
CA TYR A 138 -37.95 52.25 -35.39
C TYR A 138 -39.27 52.90 -34.89
N GLN A 139 -39.66 52.67 -33.65
CA GLN A 139 -40.84 53.31 -33.04
C GLN A 139 -40.61 54.76 -32.61
N ILE A 140 -39.35 55.19 -32.44
CA ILE A 140 -39.01 56.58 -32.05
C ILE A 140 -38.84 57.48 -33.29
N VAL A 141 -38.53 56.90 -34.45
CA VAL A 141 -38.26 57.61 -35.71
C VAL A 141 -39.54 57.86 -36.54
N ASN A 142 -40.64 57.18 -36.22
CA ASN A 142 -41.98 57.43 -36.77
C ASN A 142 -42.82 58.25 -35.80
#